data_AF-A0A7R9XVK7-F1
#
_entry.id   AF-A0A7R9XVK7-F1
#
_cell.length_a   1.000
_cell.length_b   1.000
_cell.length_c   1.000
_cell.angle_alpha   90.00
_cell.angle_beta   90.00
_cell.angle_gamma   90.00
#
_symmetry.space_group_name_H-M   'P 1'
#
loop_
_entity.id
_entity.type
_entity.pdbx_description
1 polymer ?
#
loop_
_entity_poly.entity_id
_entity_poly.type
_entity_poly.pdbx_seq_one_letter_code
_entity_poly.pdbx_strand_id
1 'polypeptide(L)'
;APPPTPPPSPAATAGATAAVALSAVTESSAWAIAPPQYARGVVGGKSANLARLGEVASAVGAALGMDVRVPPSVALPFGAFERALAAPENALAAALLNDALVDLERGAAAAASREATLDALEAAREAVESLAMPAGLAEEVASVAAAAGVGARAQGDEAGDEPAWWPEVLRVWASKWTERAHASRAALGLPESELRMGVLIMDVVPADYAFVLHSRDPTRADAPRGSAMGEVVVGLGETLVGNHPGRALRFAAGAPGACASLLALPSKLETMRAGAPGALICRSDSNGEDLENFAGAGLYDSHITEDGVVHTFTDYAHERLLWDAPFGEAIGGGGAARPPPRGGSVVLQFFD
;
A
#
# COMPACT_ATOMS: atom_id res chain seq x y z
N ALA A 1 -13.73 32.49 44.26
CA ALA A 1 -12.55 31.60 44.36
C ALA A 1 -12.41 30.86 43.03
N PRO A 2 -11.21 30.78 42.43
CA PRO A 2 -11.01 30.00 41.21
C PRO A 2 -11.10 28.49 41.52
N PRO A 3 -11.42 27.64 40.54
CA PRO A 3 -11.47 26.18 40.74
C PRO A 3 -10.06 25.60 40.98
N PRO A 4 -9.95 24.45 41.68
CA PRO A 4 -8.67 23.85 42.03
C PRO A 4 -7.94 23.29 40.80
N THR A 5 -6.62 23.44 40.77
CA THR A 5 -5.74 22.87 39.74
C THR A 5 -5.70 21.34 39.84
N PRO A 6 -5.76 20.61 38.71
CA PRO A 6 -5.65 19.16 38.72
C PRO A 6 -4.23 18.71 39.12
N PRO A 7 -4.08 17.52 39.73
CA PRO A 7 -2.77 17.01 40.12
C PRO A 7 -1.90 16.70 38.90
N PRO A 8 -0.56 16.79 39.03
CA PRO A 8 0.34 16.46 37.93
C PRO A 8 0.22 14.97 37.56
N SER A 9 0.08 14.68 36.27
CA SER A 9 0.14 13.32 35.73
C SER A 9 1.46 12.66 36.10
N PRO A 10 1.47 11.35 36.44
CA PRO A 10 2.70 10.64 36.72
C PRO A 10 3.60 10.64 35.48
N ALA A 11 4.86 11.03 35.66
CA ALA A 11 5.88 10.98 34.63
C ALA A 11 5.97 9.53 34.10
N ALA A 12 5.77 9.38 32.79
CA ALA A 12 6.00 8.12 32.10
C ALA A 12 7.48 7.75 32.26
N THR A 13 7.75 6.72 33.05
CA THR A 13 9.06 6.08 33.08
C THR A 13 9.34 5.51 31.69
N ALA A 14 10.34 6.06 31.01
CA ALA A 14 10.86 5.54 29.75
C ALA A 14 11.39 4.11 30.00
N GLY A 15 10.55 3.11 29.74
CA GLY A 15 10.99 1.74 29.61
C GLY A 15 11.87 1.63 28.36
N ALA A 16 13.05 1.06 28.51
CA ALA A 16 13.92 0.73 27.37
C ALA A 16 13.12 -0.15 26.39
N THR A 17 12.74 0.41 25.25
CA THR A 17 12.10 -0.30 24.16
C THR A 17 13.10 -1.30 23.59
N ALA A 18 12.71 -2.58 23.51
CA ALA A 18 13.49 -3.57 22.79
C ALA A 18 13.67 -3.07 21.34
N ALA A 19 14.91 -3.09 20.84
CA ALA A 19 15.20 -2.66 19.48
C ALA A 19 14.39 -3.49 18.49
N VAL A 20 13.63 -2.82 17.63
CA VAL A 20 12.89 -3.48 16.54
C VAL A 20 13.92 -4.02 15.55
N ALA A 21 13.86 -5.33 15.27
CA ALA A 21 14.73 -5.95 14.27
C ALA A 21 13.96 -6.14 12.97
N LEU A 22 14.46 -5.56 11.88
CA LEU A 22 13.88 -5.76 10.55
C LEU A 22 14.11 -7.19 10.05
N SER A 23 13.26 -7.65 9.15
CA SER A 23 13.43 -8.97 8.54
C SER A 23 14.71 -8.99 7.70
N ALA A 24 15.50 -10.06 7.83
CA ALA A 24 16.70 -10.27 7.03
C ALA A 24 16.36 -10.32 5.53
N VAL A 25 17.23 -9.72 4.72
CA VAL A 25 17.07 -9.60 3.28
C VAL A 25 18.08 -10.45 2.54
N THR A 26 17.64 -11.09 1.47
CA THR A 26 18.44 -11.75 0.45
C THR A 26 18.30 -10.94 -0.83
N GLU A 27 19.37 -10.24 -1.20
CA GLU A 27 19.37 -9.44 -2.43
C GLU A 27 19.23 -10.34 -3.66
N SER A 28 18.31 -9.97 -4.54
CA SER A 28 18.16 -10.62 -5.84
C SER A 28 19.15 -10.01 -6.84
N SER A 29 19.63 -10.79 -7.80
CA SER A 29 20.33 -10.24 -8.98
C SER A 29 19.37 -9.83 -10.10
N ALA A 30 18.12 -10.27 -10.04
CA ALA A 30 17.07 -9.95 -11.01
C ALA A 30 16.48 -8.56 -10.75
N TRP A 31 16.15 -7.83 -11.82
CA TRP A 31 15.38 -6.58 -11.75
C TRP A 31 13.91 -6.82 -11.44
N ALA A 32 13.35 -7.91 -11.94
CA ALA A 32 11.93 -8.21 -11.81
C ALA A 32 11.70 -9.69 -11.50
N ILE A 33 10.72 -9.98 -10.65
CA ILE A 33 10.32 -11.35 -10.35
C ILE A 33 8.79 -11.49 -10.32
N ALA A 34 8.30 -12.70 -10.58
CA ALA A 34 6.88 -13.03 -10.61
C ALA A 34 6.40 -13.65 -9.27
N PRO A 35 5.08 -13.76 -9.03
CA PRO A 35 4.53 -14.27 -7.78
C PRO A 35 5.10 -15.62 -7.28
N PRO A 36 5.41 -16.62 -8.13
CA PRO A 36 6.04 -17.87 -7.67
C PRO A 36 7.42 -17.69 -7.01
N GLN A 37 8.08 -16.55 -7.25
CA GLN A 37 9.39 -16.21 -6.69
C GLN A 37 9.27 -15.25 -5.48
N TYR A 38 8.07 -14.81 -5.12
CA TYR A 38 7.85 -13.95 -3.96
C TYR A 38 8.11 -14.76 -2.68
N ALA A 39 9.32 -14.61 -2.14
CA ALA A 39 9.76 -15.27 -0.92
C ALA A 39 10.09 -14.25 0.16
N ARG A 40 9.92 -14.65 1.42
CA ARG A 40 10.29 -13.83 2.58
C ARG A 40 11.78 -13.47 2.49
N GLY A 41 12.08 -12.19 2.62
CA GLY A 41 13.44 -11.67 2.51
C GLY A 41 13.92 -11.44 1.08
N VAL A 42 13.15 -11.81 0.04
CA VAL A 42 13.42 -11.41 -1.35
C VAL A 42 12.54 -10.20 -1.74
N VAL A 43 11.33 -10.15 -1.22
CA VAL A 43 10.34 -9.07 -1.39
C VAL A 43 9.74 -8.68 -0.03
N GLY A 44 8.99 -7.58 -0.01
CA GLY A 44 8.29 -7.10 1.18
C GLY A 44 7.02 -7.86 1.52
N GLY A 45 6.34 -7.37 2.56
CA GLY A 45 5.15 -7.99 3.14
C GLY A 45 3.98 -8.04 2.15
N LYS A 46 3.70 -6.94 1.44
CA LYS A 46 2.62 -6.88 0.45
C LYS A 46 2.78 -7.93 -0.64
N SER A 47 3.95 -8.04 -1.27
CA SER A 47 4.16 -9.05 -2.32
C SER A 47 4.03 -10.47 -1.77
N ALA A 48 4.66 -10.77 -0.62
CA ALA A 48 4.58 -12.09 0.01
C ALA A 48 3.13 -12.48 0.37
N ASN A 49 2.37 -11.54 0.94
CA ASN A 49 0.96 -11.74 1.28
C ASN A 49 0.10 -11.91 0.02
N LEU A 50 0.38 -11.17 -1.06
CA LEU A 50 -0.33 -11.29 -2.33
C LEU A 50 -0.15 -12.67 -2.97
N ALA A 51 1.07 -13.22 -2.97
CA ALA A 51 1.33 -14.58 -3.46
C ALA A 51 0.54 -15.62 -2.65
N ARG A 52 0.59 -15.52 -1.32
CA ARG A 52 -0.18 -16.41 -0.42
C ARG A 52 -1.69 -16.29 -0.64
N LEU A 53 -2.19 -15.07 -0.85
CA LEU A 53 -3.60 -14.85 -1.19
C LEU A 53 -3.97 -15.48 -2.53
N GLY A 54 -3.07 -15.48 -3.51
CA GLY A 54 -3.31 -16.14 -4.80
C GLY A 54 -3.59 -17.64 -4.67
N GLU A 55 -2.83 -18.33 -3.81
CA GLU A 55 -3.05 -19.75 -3.50
C GLU A 55 -4.41 -19.99 -2.83
N VAL A 56 -4.75 -19.13 -1.85
CA VAL A 56 -6.01 -19.24 -1.10
C VAL A 56 -7.23 -18.86 -1.95
N ALA A 57 -7.12 -17.84 -2.80
CA ALA A 57 -8.20 -17.33 -3.64
C ALA A 57 -8.74 -18.41 -4.57
N SER A 58 -7.87 -19.22 -5.17
CA SER A 58 -8.29 -20.34 -6.03
C SER A 58 -9.11 -21.38 -5.25
N ALA A 59 -8.66 -21.74 -4.05
CA ALA A 59 -9.35 -22.71 -3.20
C ALA A 59 -10.69 -22.18 -2.68
N VAL A 60 -10.73 -20.92 -2.22
CA VAL A 60 -11.95 -20.26 -1.73
C VAL A 60 -12.96 -20.06 -2.86
N GLY A 61 -12.50 -19.61 -4.03
CA GLY A 61 -13.36 -19.43 -5.20
C GLY A 61 -14.03 -20.73 -5.63
N ALA A 62 -13.27 -21.83 -5.69
CA ALA A 62 -13.82 -23.15 -5.97
C ALA A 62 -14.83 -23.63 -4.90
N ALA A 63 -14.53 -23.42 -3.62
CA ALA A 63 -15.39 -23.83 -2.52
C ALA A 63 -16.72 -23.05 -2.46
N LEU A 64 -16.68 -21.75 -2.78
CA LEU A 64 -17.84 -20.86 -2.71
C LEU A 64 -18.60 -20.74 -4.04
N GLY A 65 -18.07 -21.30 -5.13
CA GLY A 65 -18.61 -21.07 -6.47
C GLY A 65 -18.54 -19.61 -6.89
N MET A 66 -17.54 -18.88 -6.39
CA MET A 66 -17.31 -17.46 -6.63
C MET A 66 -16.01 -17.24 -7.37
N ASP A 67 -15.97 -16.19 -8.19
CA ASP A 67 -14.77 -15.77 -8.89
C ASP A 67 -13.93 -14.88 -7.96
N VAL A 68 -13.05 -15.51 -7.16
CA VAL A 68 -12.13 -14.80 -6.28
C VAL A 68 -10.78 -14.71 -6.97
N ARG A 69 -10.36 -13.47 -7.27
CA ARG A 69 -9.11 -13.20 -7.98
C ARG A 69 -8.20 -12.32 -7.16
N VAL A 70 -6.91 -12.54 -7.36
CA VAL A 70 -5.86 -11.62 -6.93
C VAL A 70 -5.32 -10.98 -8.20
N PRO A 71 -5.17 -9.64 -8.24
CA PRO A 71 -4.65 -8.99 -9.44
C PRO A 71 -3.24 -9.50 -9.78
N PRO A 72 -2.94 -9.72 -11.07
CA PRO A 72 -1.58 -9.99 -11.53
C PRO A 72 -0.60 -8.93 -11.04
N SER A 73 0.64 -9.34 -10.78
CA SER A 73 1.68 -8.42 -10.34
C SER A 73 3.07 -8.88 -10.74
N VAL A 74 4.00 -7.91 -10.73
CA VAL A 74 5.44 -8.10 -10.83
C VAL A 74 6.10 -7.30 -9.70
N ALA A 75 7.18 -7.81 -9.11
CA ALA A 75 7.91 -7.10 -8.07
C ALA A 75 9.33 -6.78 -8.50
N LEU A 76 9.78 -5.57 -8.20
CA LEU A 76 11.18 -5.20 -8.13
C LEU A 76 11.67 -5.65 -6.73
N PRO A 77 12.48 -6.72 -6.64
CA PRO A 77 12.85 -7.31 -5.37
C PRO A 77 13.85 -6.44 -4.59
N PHE A 78 14.11 -6.80 -3.34
CA PHE A 78 15.18 -6.17 -2.58
C PHE A 78 16.53 -6.28 -3.30
N GLY A 79 17.31 -5.19 -3.26
CA GLY A 79 18.51 -5.03 -4.06
C GLY A 79 18.30 -4.22 -5.34
N ALA A 80 17.07 -4.15 -5.88
CA ALA A 80 16.82 -3.40 -7.12
C ALA A 80 17.15 -1.91 -6.97
N PHE A 81 16.67 -1.26 -5.90
CA PHE A 81 17.00 0.14 -5.62
C PHE A 81 18.52 0.34 -5.49
N GLU A 82 19.19 -0.50 -4.71
CA GLU A 82 20.62 -0.34 -4.45
C GLU A 82 21.47 -0.57 -5.70
N ARG A 83 21.09 -1.52 -6.56
CA ARG A 83 21.75 -1.70 -7.87
C ARG A 83 21.48 -0.56 -8.82
N ALA A 84 20.27 -0.01 -8.83
CA ALA A 84 19.94 1.16 -9.65
C ALA A 84 20.79 2.36 -9.23
N LEU A 85 20.91 2.61 -7.92
CA LEU A 85 21.76 3.66 -7.36
C LEU A 85 23.25 3.44 -7.69
N ALA A 86 23.72 2.20 -7.66
CA ALA A 86 25.11 1.84 -7.95
C ALA A 86 25.46 1.81 -9.46
N ALA A 87 24.47 1.96 -10.34
CA ALA A 87 24.70 1.96 -11.78
C ALA A 87 25.58 3.15 -12.21
N PRO A 88 26.52 2.99 -13.16
CA PRO A 88 27.42 4.07 -13.59
C PRO A 88 26.70 5.36 -14.04
N GLU A 89 25.58 5.21 -14.73
CA GLU A 89 24.70 6.30 -15.17
C GLU A 89 24.11 7.13 -14.02
N ASN A 90 24.04 6.55 -12.82
CA ASN A 90 23.44 7.15 -11.62
C ASN A 90 24.46 7.69 -10.63
N ALA A 91 25.74 7.79 -11.00
CA ALA A 91 26.81 8.24 -10.11
C ALA A 91 26.55 9.63 -9.49
N LEU A 92 25.94 10.56 -10.24
CA LEU A 92 25.59 11.89 -9.71
C LEU A 92 24.46 11.81 -8.68
N ALA A 93 23.37 11.11 -9.01
CA ALA A 93 22.25 10.90 -8.10
C ALA A 93 22.70 10.20 -6.80
N ALA A 94 23.59 9.21 -6.91
CA ALA A 94 24.17 8.53 -5.75
C ALA A 94 24.99 9.47 -4.86
N ALA A 95 25.79 10.36 -5.45
CA ALA A 95 26.55 11.35 -4.70
C ALA A 95 25.63 12.36 -4.00
N LEU A 96 24.61 12.88 -4.70
CA LEU A 96 23.62 13.80 -4.14
C LEU A 96 22.85 13.18 -2.97
N LEU A 97 22.42 11.92 -3.12
CA LEU A 97 21.76 11.20 -2.05
C LEU A 97 22.70 11.04 -0.85
N ASN A 98 23.94 10.60 -1.07
CA ASN A 98 24.91 10.45 0.01
C ASN A 98 25.15 11.77 0.77
N ASP A 99 25.29 12.89 0.07
CA ASP A 99 25.47 14.20 0.69
C ASP A 99 24.25 14.57 1.56
N ALA A 100 23.03 14.35 1.05
CA ALA A 100 21.80 14.57 1.81
C ALA A 100 21.72 13.68 3.07
N LEU A 101 22.13 12.41 2.97
CA LEU A 101 22.16 11.50 4.13
C LEU A 101 23.18 11.92 5.18
N VAL A 102 24.36 12.37 4.75
CA VAL A 102 25.39 12.89 5.66
C VAL A 102 24.89 14.14 6.39
N ASP A 103 24.15 15.02 5.71
CA ASP A 103 23.58 16.20 6.33
C ASP A 103 22.45 15.85 7.32
N LEU A 104 21.64 14.82 7.03
CA LEU A 104 20.68 14.27 8.00
C LEU A 104 21.36 13.73 9.26
N GLU A 105 22.43 12.93 9.10
CA GLU A 105 23.18 12.35 10.22
C GLU A 105 23.86 13.44 11.07
N ARG A 106 24.51 14.41 10.42
CA ARG A 106 25.09 15.58 11.11
C ARG A 106 24.02 16.38 11.85
N GLY A 107 22.86 16.57 11.22
CA GLY A 107 21.76 17.28 11.81
C GLY A 107 21.21 16.59 13.05
N ALA A 108 21.08 15.27 13.03
CA ALA A 108 20.68 14.48 14.19
C ALA A 108 21.70 14.59 15.35
N ALA A 109 23.00 14.59 15.04
CA ALA A 109 24.06 14.72 16.05
C ALA A 109 24.18 16.14 16.64
N ALA A 110 23.90 17.17 15.85
CA ALA A 110 24.06 18.58 16.22
C ALA A 110 22.78 19.25 16.72
N ALA A 111 21.67 18.50 16.89
CA ALA A 111 20.34 19.04 17.16
C ALA A 111 19.94 20.15 16.15
N ALA A 112 20.07 19.83 14.85
CA ALA A 112 19.72 20.74 13.77
C ALA A 112 18.26 21.23 13.85
N SER A 113 18.02 22.38 13.21
CA SER A 113 16.65 22.88 13.06
C SER A 113 15.81 21.91 12.24
N ARG A 114 14.51 21.90 12.51
CA ARG A 114 13.54 21.14 11.70
C ARG A 114 13.64 21.50 10.22
N GLU A 115 13.91 22.76 9.89
CA GLU A 115 14.09 23.26 8.53
C GLU A 115 15.26 22.55 7.83
N ALA A 116 16.43 22.48 8.45
CA ALA A 116 17.58 21.78 7.88
C ALA A 116 17.32 20.27 7.69
N THR A 117 16.57 19.63 8.60
CA THR A 117 16.13 18.24 8.40
C THR A 117 15.21 18.11 7.19
N LEU A 118 14.25 19.02 7.03
CA LEU A 118 13.32 18.98 5.90
C LEU A 118 14.03 19.20 4.56
N ASP A 119 14.97 20.14 4.50
CA ASP A 119 15.79 20.41 3.31
C ASP A 119 16.61 19.19 2.91
N ALA A 120 17.26 18.52 3.87
CA ALA A 120 18.05 17.32 3.59
C ALA A 120 17.15 16.13 3.18
N LEU A 121 15.96 15.99 3.76
CA LEU A 121 14.98 15.00 3.33
C LEU A 121 14.47 15.28 1.91
N GLU A 122 14.27 16.54 1.55
CA GLU A 122 13.88 16.94 0.19
C GLU A 122 15.00 16.66 -0.81
N ALA A 123 16.23 17.04 -0.51
CA ALA A 123 17.40 16.74 -1.34
C ALA A 123 17.58 15.23 -1.55
N ALA A 124 17.34 14.41 -0.53
CA ALA A 124 17.37 12.94 -0.66
C ALA A 124 16.30 12.42 -1.63
N ARG A 125 15.08 12.96 -1.59
CA ARG A 125 14.00 12.59 -2.51
C ARG A 125 14.31 13.03 -3.94
N GLU A 126 14.75 14.27 -4.13
CA GLU A 126 15.14 14.79 -5.45
C GLU A 126 16.28 13.97 -6.07
N ALA A 127 17.28 13.58 -5.28
CA ALA A 127 18.37 12.73 -5.75
C ALA A 127 17.85 11.38 -6.26
N VAL A 128 16.93 10.74 -5.54
CA VAL A 128 16.33 9.46 -5.94
C VAL A 128 15.43 9.61 -7.17
N GLU A 129 14.65 10.69 -7.24
CA GLU A 129 13.79 10.98 -8.39
C GLU A 129 14.58 11.40 -9.64
N SER A 130 15.87 11.71 -9.50
CA SER A 130 16.78 12.00 -10.63
C SER A 130 17.47 10.76 -11.22
N LEU A 131 17.21 9.56 -10.66
CA LEU A 131 17.82 8.33 -11.17
C LEU A 131 17.39 8.06 -12.62
N ALA A 132 18.38 7.85 -13.48
CA ALA A 132 18.19 7.27 -14.79
C ALA A 132 17.87 5.77 -14.67
N MET A 133 17.03 5.29 -15.57
CA MET A 133 16.68 3.87 -15.61
C MET A 133 17.90 2.99 -15.94
N PRO A 134 18.22 2.00 -15.11
CA PRO A 134 19.31 1.08 -15.37
C PRO A 134 19.09 0.23 -16.63
N ALA A 135 20.19 -0.05 -17.34
CA ALA A 135 20.15 -0.93 -18.50
C ALA A 135 19.54 -2.32 -18.19
N GLY A 136 18.64 -2.79 -19.05
CA GLY A 136 17.99 -4.09 -18.93
C GLY A 136 16.79 -4.15 -17.97
N LEU A 137 16.54 -3.09 -17.18
CA LEU A 137 15.47 -3.07 -16.20
C LEU A 137 14.09 -3.10 -16.88
N ALA A 138 13.86 -2.22 -17.86
CA ALA A 138 12.58 -2.19 -18.57
C ALA A 138 12.29 -3.50 -19.33
N GLU A 139 13.29 -4.06 -20.01
CA GLU A 139 13.11 -5.30 -20.77
C GLU A 139 12.78 -6.49 -19.86
N GLU A 140 13.42 -6.57 -18.70
CA GLU A 140 13.15 -7.63 -17.73
C GLU A 140 11.78 -7.47 -17.07
N VAL A 141 11.40 -6.24 -16.67
CA VAL A 141 10.05 -5.93 -16.15
C VAL A 141 9.00 -6.30 -17.20
N ALA A 142 9.17 -5.88 -18.45
CA ALA A 142 8.25 -6.20 -19.54
C ALA A 142 8.10 -7.70 -19.76
N SER A 143 9.22 -8.44 -19.77
CA SER A 143 9.22 -9.90 -19.94
C SER A 143 8.48 -10.61 -18.81
N VAL A 144 8.77 -10.24 -17.56
CA VAL A 144 8.16 -10.85 -16.37
C VAL A 144 6.69 -10.46 -16.24
N ALA A 145 6.35 -9.19 -16.50
CA ALA A 145 4.98 -8.68 -16.51
C ALA A 145 4.11 -9.43 -17.54
N ALA A 146 4.61 -9.62 -18.76
CA ALA A 146 3.90 -10.37 -19.80
C ALA A 146 3.67 -11.83 -19.38
N ALA A 147 4.67 -12.49 -18.78
CA ALA A 147 4.54 -13.86 -18.30
C ALA A 147 3.58 -13.98 -17.09
N ALA A 148 3.54 -12.96 -16.23
CA ALA A 148 2.66 -12.90 -15.06
C ALA A 148 1.23 -12.43 -15.40
N GLY A 149 1.00 -11.92 -16.62
CA GLY A 149 -0.30 -11.41 -17.05
C GLY A 149 -0.63 -10.01 -16.53
N VAL A 150 0.37 -9.21 -16.17
CA VAL A 150 0.22 -7.78 -15.85
C VAL A 150 -0.02 -6.99 -17.15
N GLY A 151 -0.85 -5.94 -17.08
CA GLY A 151 -1.31 -5.17 -18.23
C GLY A 151 -0.21 -4.62 -19.15
N ALA A 152 -0.59 -4.30 -20.39
CA ALA A 152 0.33 -3.90 -21.45
C ALA A 152 1.20 -2.68 -21.09
N ARG A 153 0.71 -1.74 -20.26
CA ARG A 153 1.51 -0.59 -19.82
C ARG A 153 2.73 -0.97 -18.99
N ALA A 154 2.74 -2.16 -18.35
CA ALA A 154 3.92 -2.64 -17.66
C ALA A 154 5.02 -3.06 -18.64
N GLN A 155 4.65 -3.28 -19.90
CA GLN A 155 5.52 -3.70 -20.99
C GLN A 155 6.09 -2.50 -21.79
N GLY A 156 5.61 -1.27 -21.51
CA GLY A 156 6.00 -0.02 -22.19
C GLY A 156 4.91 0.53 -23.12
N ASP A 157 4.86 1.85 -23.30
CA ASP A 157 3.86 2.53 -24.14
C ASP A 157 4.31 2.60 -25.63
N GLU A 158 5.55 3.01 -25.91
CA GLU A 158 6.17 3.03 -27.25
C GLU A 158 7.67 2.69 -27.22
N ALA A 159 8.24 2.26 -28.35
CA ALA A 159 9.65 1.89 -28.44
C ALA A 159 10.58 3.11 -28.32
N GLY A 160 11.27 3.23 -27.19
CA GLY A 160 12.26 4.28 -26.94
C GLY A 160 11.86 5.28 -25.85
N ASP A 161 10.59 5.27 -25.42
CA ASP A 161 10.13 6.05 -24.29
C ASP A 161 10.30 5.28 -22.97
N GLU A 162 10.55 6.03 -21.91
CA GLU A 162 10.61 5.52 -20.55
C GLU A 162 9.21 5.02 -20.12
N PRO A 163 9.06 3.79 -19.60
CA PRO A 163 7.76 3.27 -19.22
C PRO A 163 7.10 4.13 -18.14
N ALA A 164 5.78 4.34 -18.25
CA ALA A 164 5.03 5.21 -17.34
C ALA A 164 5.12 4.81 -15.85
N TRP A 165 5.48 3.56 -15.53
CA TRP A 165 5.68 3.11 -14.14
C TRP A 165 7.02 3.54 -13.54
N TRP A 166 8.02 3.93 -14.34
CA TRP A 166 9.35 4.26 -13.81
C TRP A 166 9.35 5.49 -12.90
N PRO A 167 8.74 6.64 -13.28
CA PRO A 167 8.61 7.77 -12.36
C PRO A 167 7.89 7.39 -11.06
N GLU A 168 6.94 6.46 -11.10
CA GLU A 168 6.24 5.97 -9.92
C GLU A 168 7.12 5.09 -9.03
N VAL A 169 7.96 4.24 -9.62
CA VAL A 169 8.97 3.46 -8.89
C VAL A 169 9.94 4.38 -8.16
N LEU A 170 10.40 5.45 -8.81
CA LEU A 170 11.28 6.44 -8.19
C LEU A 170 10.61 7.12 -7.00
N ARG A 171 9.35 7.56 -7.15
CA ARG A 171 8.57 8.14 -6.05
C ARG A 171 8.37 7.15 -4.90
N VAL A 172 8.10 5.88 -5.18
CA VAL A 172 8.03 4.83 -4.16
C VAL A 172 9.36 4.71 -3.40
N TRP A 173 10.50 4.67 -4.08
CA TRP A 173 11.81 4.61 -3.42
C TRP A 173 12.12 5.89 -2.64
N ALA A 174 11.81 7.06 -3.20
CA ALA A 174 11.98 8.35 -2.55
C ALA A 174 11.12 8.48 -1.27
N SER A 175 9.97 7.79 -1.21
CA SER A 175 9.08 7.82 -0.04
C SER A 175 9.76 7.35 1.27
N LYS A 176 10.91 6.66 1.19
CA LYS A 176 11.79 6.38 2.34
C LYS A 176 12.14 7.65 3.12
N TRP A 177 12.29 8.79 2.45
CA TRP A 177 12.73 10.07 3.01
C TRP A 177 11.61 11.10 3.11
N THR A 178 10.35 10.69 3.27
CA THR A 178 9.30 11.61 3.76
C THR A 178 9.54 11.96 5.23
N GLU A 179 9.05 13.11 5.69
CA GLU A 179 9.15 13.52 7.10
C GLU A 179 8.56 12.43 8.03
N ARG A 180 7.40 11.86 7.64
CA ARG A 180 6.73 10.80 8.38
C ARG A 180 7.57 9.53 8.46
N ALA A 181 8.12 9.07 7.33
CA ALA A 181 8.95 7.87 7.27
C ALA A 181 10.26 8.01 8.06
N HIS A 182 10.90 9.18 7.96
CA HIS A 182 12.11 9.48 8.71
C HIS A 182 11.84 9.53 10.23
N ALA A 183 10.82 10.28 10.66
CA ALA A 183 10.44 10.38 12.08
C ALA A 183 10.07 9.02 12.69
N SER A 184 9.35 8.18 11.93
CA SER A 184 8.97 6.84 12.38
C SER A 184 10.19 5.93 12.59
N ARG A 185 11.15 5.93 11.65
CA ARG A 185 12.40 5.17 11.79
C ARG A 185 13.25 5.68 12.95
N ALA A 186 13.40 6.99 13.08
CA ALA A 186 14.15 7.63 14.16
C ALA A 186 13.58 7.29 15.55
N ALA A 187 12.25 7.29 15.71
CA ALA A 187 11.58 6.93 16.96
C ALA A 187 11.87 5.49 17.42
N LEU A 188 12.26 4.61 16.49
CA LEU A 188 12.60 3.22 16.76
C LEU A 188 14.10 2.95 16.75
N GLY A 189 14.92 3.97 16.50
CA GLY A 189 16.36 3.82 16.35
C GLY A 189 16.77 2.92 15.18
N LEU A 190 15.93 2.82 14.15
CA LEU A 190 16.21 2.02 12.95
C LEU A 190 17.18 2.76 12.04
N PRO A 191 18.39 2.21 11.78
CA PRO A 191 19.32 2.82 10.84
C PRO A 191 18.76 2.86 9.42
N GLU A 192 19.14 3.90 8.66
CA GLU A 192 18.64 4.07 7.29
C GLU A 192 18.98 2.90 6.36
N SER A 193 20.15 2.28 6.58
CA SER A 193 20.68 1.18 5.79
C SER A 193 19.97 -0.16 6.00
N GLU A 194 19.23 -0.32 7.11
CA GLU A 194 18.54 -1.58 7.41
C GLU A 194 17.20 -1.72 6.66
N LEU A 195 16.57 -0.59 6.30
CA LEU A 195 15.31 -0.60 5.57
C LEU A 195 15.56 -0.80 4.07
N ARG A 196 15.13 -1.96 3.57
CA ARG A 196 15.15 -2.32 2.15
C ARG A 196 13.76 -2.13 1.56
N MET A 197 13.71 -1.52 0.37
CA MET A 197 12.46 -1.20 -0.32
C MET A 197 12.43 -1.91 -1.67
N GLY A 198 11.55 -2.89 -1.80
CA GLY A 198 11.10 -3.39 -3.09
C GLY A 198 9.94 -2.53 -3.62
N VAL A 199 9.49 -2.83 -4.84
CA VAL A 199 8.29 -2.22 -5.41
C VAL A 199 7.41 -3.29 -6.03
N LEU A 200 6.15 -3.33 -5.62
CA LEU A 200 5.12 -4.16 -6.22
C LEU A 200 4.39 -3.36 -7.31
N ILE A 201 4.46 -3.81 -8.55
CA ILE A 201 3.76 -3.23 -9.70
C ILE A 201 2.58 -4.14 -10.05
N MET A 202 1.38 -3.58 -10.10
CA MET A 202 0.15 -4.32 -10.40
C MET A 202 -0.82 -3.45 -11.19
N ASP A 203 -1.78 -4.08 -11.87
CA ASP A 203 -2.86 -3.36 -12.55
C ASP A 203 -3.76 -2.65 -11.53
N VAL A 204 -4.14 -1.41 -11.85
CA VAL A 204 -5.26 -0.76 -11.17
C VAL A 204 -6.55 -1.44 -11.60
N VAL A 205 -7.20 -2.10 -10.65
CA VAL A 205 -8.48 -2.74 -10.92
C VAL A 205 -9.58 -1.69 -10.97
N PRO A 206 -10.37 -1.59 -12.05
CA PRO A 206 -11.48 -0.64 -12.17
C PRO A 206 -12.67 -1.07 -11.30
N ALA A 207 -12.53 -0.90 -9.99
CA ALA A 207 -13.52 -1.30 -9.00
C ALA A 207 -14.69 -0.30 -8.95
N ASP A 208 -15.92 -0.83 -8.95
CA ASP A 208 -17.11 -0.03 -8.63
C ASP A 208 -17.20 0.27 -7.13
N TYR A 209 -16.74 -0.67 -6.32
CA TYR A 209 -16.67 -0.60 -4.87
C TYR A 209 -15.36 -1.22 -4.38
N ALA A 210 -14.77 -0.57 -3.39
CA ALA A 210 -13.61 -1.06 -2.66
C ALA A 210 -13.90 -1.11 -1.17
N PHE A 211 -13.20 -1.99 -0.46
CA PHE A 211 -13.49 -2.22 0.94
C PHE A 211 -12.28 -2.77 1.70
N VAL A 212 -12.34 -2.61 3.02
CA VAL A 212 -11.46 -3.26 3.99
C VAL A 212 -12.33 -4.12 4.90
N LEU A 213 -11.87 -5.35 5.15
CA LEU A 213 -12.49 -6.24 6.13
C LEU A 213 -11.52 -6.51 7.28
N HIS A 214 -12.03 -6.38 8.49
CA HIS A 214 -11.37 -6.85 9.69
C HIS A 214 -12.04 -8.14 10.15
N SER A 215 -11.25 -9.19 10.38
CA SER A 215 -11.71 -10.50 10.89
C SER A 215 -12.13 -10.47 12.38
N ARG A 216 -12.01 -9.30 13.00
CA ARG A 216 -12.52 -8.91 14.31
C ARG A 216 -12.65 -7.39 14.32
N ASP A 217 -13.70 -6.85 14.92
CA ASP A 217 -13.88 -5.39 15.03
C ASP A 217 -12.69 -4.76 15.80
N PRO A 218 -11.85 -3.92 15.15
CA PRO A 218 -10.67 -3.35 15.79
C PRO A 218 -11.02 -2.29 16.84
N THR A 219 -12.26 -1.78 16.82
CA THR A 219 -12.73 -0.75 17.77
C THR A 219 -13.34 -1.33 19.04
N ARG A 220 -13.53 -2.66 19.08
CA ARG A 220 -14.21 -3.34 20.19
C ARG A 220 -13.40 -4.52 20.71
N ALA A 221 -12.87 -4.37 21.92
CA ALA A 221 -12.04 -5.40 22.57
C ALA A 221 -12.78 -6.73 22.84
N ASP A 222 -14.09 -6.68 23.10
CA ASP A 222 -14.96 -7.85 23.35
C ASP A 222 -15.60 -8.42 22.07
N ALA A 223 -15.13 -8.03 20.88
CA ALA A 223 -15.67 -8.52 19.63
C ALA A 223 -15.58 -10.06 19.54
N PRO A 224 -16.71 -10.76 19.27
CA PRO A 224 -16.74 -12.21 19.18
C PRO A 224 -15.78 -12.72 18.11
N ARG A 225 -15.11 -13.85 18.38
CA ARG A 225 -14.37 -14.57 17.34
C ARG A 225 -15.34 -14.98 16.23
N GLY A 226 -14.96 -14.76 14.98
CA GLY A 226 -15.78 -15.05 13.81
C GLY A 226 -16.79 -13.97 13.44
N SER A 227 -16.77 -12.79 14.10
CA SER A 227 -17.43 -11.59 13.57
C SER A 227 -16.47 -10.82 12.66
N ALA A 228 -16.96 -10.26 11.55
CA ALA A 228 -16.21 -9.35 10.70
C ALA A 228 -16.75 -7.92 10.78
N MET A 229 -15.88 -6.93 10.65
CA MET A 229 -16.27 -5.53 10.45
C MET A 229 -15.77 -5.10 9.08
N GLY A 230 -16.64 -4.54 8.26
CA GLY A 230 -16.30 -4.10 6.92
C GLY A 230 -16.55 -2.61 6.73
N GLU A 231 -15.68 -1.98 5.96
CA GLU A 231 -15.81 -0.59 5.51
C GLU A 231 -15.80 -0.57 3.99
N VAL A 232 -16.83 0.03 3.37
CA VAL A 232 -17.03 0.04 1.91
C VAL A 232 -17.13 1.47 1.39
N VAL A 233 -16.45 1.75 0.29
CA VAL A 233 -16.56 3.00 -0.47
C VAL A 233 -16.97 2.73 -1.91
N VAL A 234 -17.55 3.75 -2.54
CA VAL A 234 -17.70 3.80 -3.99
C VAL A 234 -16.34 4.09 -4.60
N GLY A 235 -16.03 3.43 -5.72
CA GLY A 235 -14.78 3.60 -6.47
C GLY A 235 -13.61 2.78 -5.93
N LEU A 236 -12.40 3.28 -6.15
CA LEU A 236 -11.14 2.61 -5.82
C LEU A 236 -10.83 2.63 -4.33
N GLY A 237 -9.96 1.73 -3.88
CA GLY A 237 -9.53 1.59 -2.48
C GLY A 237 -8.86 2.84 -1.94
N GLU A 238 -8.22 3.62 -2.80
CA GLU A 238 -7.60 4.91 -2.51
C GLU A 238 -8.63 5.91 -1.93
N THR A 239 -9.91 5.81 -2.31
CA THR A 239 -11.00 6.60 -1.71
C THR A 239 -11.18 6.30 -0.22
N LEU A 240 -10.98 5.04 0.17
CA LEU A 240 -11.14 4.56 1.55
C LEU A 240 -9.91 4.91 2.39
N VAL A 241 -8.72 4.58 1.90
CA VAL A 241 -7.46 4.77 2.66
C VAL A 241 -6.94 6.21 2.61
N GLY A 242 -7.38 7.00 1.62
CA GLY A 242 -7.06 8.41 1.51
C GLY A 242 -7.77 9.26 2.57
N ASN A 243 -7.11 10.35 2.97
CA ASN A 243 -7.61 11.29 3.97
C ASN A 243 -8.69 12.26 3.41
N HIS A 244 -9.62 11.75 2.60
CA HIS A 244 -10.72 12.54 2.05
C HIS A 244 -11.88 12.66 3.07
N PRO A 245 -12.49 13.85 3.22
CA PRO A 245 -13.59 14.08 4.16
C PRO A 245 -14.78 13.13 3.96
N GLY A 246 -15.44 12.81 5.07
CA GLY A 246 -16.58 11.89 5.11
C GLY A 246 -16.19 10.51 5.60
N ARG A 247 -17.17 9.60 5.64
CA ARG A 247 -16.98 8.24 6.15
C ARG A 247 -17.39 7.19 5.10
N ALA A 248 -16.78 6.01 5.20
CA ALA A 248 -17.22 4.84 4.45
C ALA A 248 -18.54 4.28 5.00
N LEU A 249 -19.23 3.46 4.22
CA LEU A 249 -20.31 2.62 4.75
C LEU A 249 -19.67 1.58 5.67
N ARG A 250 -20.16 1.45 6.90
CA ARG A 250 -19.62 0.47 7.86
C ARG A 250 -20.68 -0.57 8.18
N PHE A 251 -20.29 -1.84 8.21
CA PHE A 251 -21.16 -2.94 8.60
C PHE A 251 -20.44 -3.93 9.51
N ALA A 252 -21.21 -4.64 10.34
CA ALA A 252 -20.75 -5.81 11.08
C ALA A 252 -21.43 -7.06 10.53
N ALA A 253 -20.65 -8.08 10.22
CA ALA A 253 -21.15 -9.40 9.87
C ALA A 253 -20.89 -10.38 11.02
N GLY A 254 -21.93 -11.15 11.37
CA GLY A 254 -21.83 -12.21 12.37
C GLY A 254 -21.39 -13.54 11.75
N ALA A 255 -21.81 -14.65 12.36
CA ALA A 255 -21.59 -15.98 11.81
C ALA A 255 -22.17 -16.12 10.38
N PRO A 256 -21.62 -17.02 9.53
CA PRO A 256 -22.14 -17.24 8.17
C PRO A 256 -23.66 -17.46 8.16
N GLY A 257 -24.37 -16.73 7.28
CA GLY A 257 -25.83 -16.78 7.15
C GLY A 257 -26.59 -15.80 8.07
N ALA A 258 -25.92 -15.10 8.98
CA ALA A 258 -26.51 -13.95 9.67
C ALA A 258 -26.51 -12.72 8.76
N CYS A 259 -27.57 -11.92 8.81
CA CYS A 259 -27.63 -10.66 8.08
C CYS A 259 -26.63 -9.67 8.67
N ALA A 260 -25.89 -8.95 7.81
CA ALA A 260 -25.00 -7.89 8.26
C ALA A 260 -25.80 -6.74 8.90
N SER A 261 -25.25 -6.21 9.99
CA SER A 261 -25.79 -5.03 10.67
C SER A 261 -25.08 -3.78 10.18
N LEU A 262 -25.84 -2.82 9.65
CA LEU A 262 -25.30 -1.52 9.26
C LEU A 262 -24.91 -0.73 10.50
N LEU A 263 -23.66 -0.25 10.54
CA LEU A 263 -23.11 0.55 11.63
C LEU A 263 -23.06 2.04 11.28
N ALA A 264 -22.78 2.38 10.02
CA ALA A 264 -22.74 3.75 9.54
C ALA A 264 -23.08 3.84 8.06
N LEU A 265 -23.80 4.90 7.69
CA LEU A 265 -24.03 5.28 6.29
C LEU A 265 -22.80 6.02 5.72
N PRO A 266 -22.51 5.85 4.42
CA PRO A 266 -21.40 6.52 3.77
C PRO A 266 -21.68 8.02 3.59
N SER A 267 -20.62 8.82 3.58
CA SER A 267 -20.73 10.27 3.38
C SER A 267 -19.49 10.90 2.72
N LYS A 268 -18.62 10.10 2.10
CA LYS A 268 -17.47 10.61 1.33
C LYS A 268 -17.98 11.25 0.03
N LEU A 269 -17.77 12.55 -0.14
CA LEU A 269 -18.28 13.31 -1.30
C LEU A 269 -17.44 13.06 -2.55
N GLU A 270 -16.13 12.93 -2.36
CA GLU A 270 -15.17 12.69 -3.43
C GLU A 270 -14.82 11.19 -3.48
N THR A 271 -14.77 10.64 -4.70
CA THR A 271 -14.35 9.27 -4.98
C THR A 271 -13.36 9.24 -6.12
N MET A 272 -12.37 8.37 -5.99
CA MET A 272 -11.39 8.04 -7.00
C MET A 272 -11.88 6.86 -7.82
N ARG A 273 -11.84 6.96 -9.14
CA ARG A 273 -12.19 5.89 -10.09
C ARG A 273 -11.00 5.59 -10.98
N ALA A 274 -10.92 4.36 -11.50
CA ALA A 274 -9.92 4.04 -12.52
C ALA A 274 -10.12 4.95 -13.73
N GLY A 275 -9.03 5.59 -14.15
CA GLY A 275 -8.99 6.44 -15.32
C GLY A 275 -8.67 5.64 -16.58
N ALA A 276 -7.52 5.90 -17.19
CA ALA A 276 -7.10 5.25 -18.41
C ALA A 276 -6.99 3.72 -18.24
N PRO A 277 -7.48 2.92 -19.21
CA PRO A 277 -7.33 1.47 -19.19
C PRO A 277 -5.87 1.05 -19.11
N GLY A 278 -5.60 0.01 -18.30
CA GLY A 278 -4.24 -0.52 -18.13
C GLY A 278 -3.35 0.32 -17.22
N ALA A 279 -3.89 1.30 -16.50
CA ALA A 279 -3.15 2.00 -15.45
C ALA A 279 -2.52 1.02 -14.44
N LEU A 280 -1.34 1.37 -13.96
CA LEU A 280 -0.59 0.57 -12.99
C LEU A 280 -0.51 1.31 -11.67
N ILE A 281 -0.41 0.55 -10.59
CA ILE A 281 -0.03 1.06 -9.28
C ILE A 281 1.30 0.45 -8.85
N CYS A 282 2.25 1.31 -8.51
CA CYS A 282 3.51 0.96 -7.89
C CYS A 282 3.38 1.14 -6.38
N ARG A 283 3.56 0.07 -5.63
CA ARG A 283 3.38 0.04 -4.18
C ARG A 283 4.71 -0.21 -3.52
N SER A 284 5.01 0.58 -2.48
CA SER A 284 6.09 0.27 -1.54
C SER A 284 5.97 -1.17 -1.05
N ASP A 285 7.09 -1.88 -0.94
CA ASP A 285 7.11 -3.28 -0.51
C ASP A 285 8.39 -3.51 0.32
N SER A 286 8.35 -3.07 1.59
CA SER A 286 9.55 -3.01 2.44
C SER A 286 9.73 -4.23 3.37
N ASN A 287 10.94 -4.43 3.90
CA ASN A 287 11.22 -5.45 4.92
C ASN A 287 10.75 -5.08 6.35
N GLY A 288 10.04 -3.94 6.48
CA GLY A 288 9.50 -3.42 7.72
C GLY A 288 7.98 -3.21 7.73
N GLU A 289 7.23 -3.74 6.75
CA GLU A 289 5.79 -3.50 6.67
C GLU A 289 4.99 -4.14 7.82
N ASP A 290 5.31 -5.41 8.14
CA ASP A 290 4.52 -6.26 9.03
C ASP A 290 5.34 -6.68 10.27
N LEU A 291 5.82 -5.72 11.06
CA LEU A 291 6.58 -5.99 12.27
C LEU A 291 5.76 -5.77 13.54
N GLU A 292 5.89 -6.71 14.48
CA GLU A 292 5.32 -6.58 15.82
C GLU A 292 6.00 -5.38 16.51
N ASN A 293 5.23 -4.31 16.76
CA ASN A 293 5.67 -3.00 17.27
C ASN A 293 6.33 -2.03 16.25
N PHE A 294 6.26 -2.32 14.94
CA PHE A 294 6.51 -1.35 13.88
C PHE A 294 5.51 -1.54 12.74
N ALA A 295 4.47 -0.70 12.73
CA ALA A 295 3.51 -0.65 11.64
C ALA A 295 4.10 0.18 10.49
N GLY A 296 4.89 -0.46 9.63
CA GLY A 296 5.33 0.14 8.36
C GLY A 296 4.18 0.26 7.34
N ALA A 297 3.06 -0.43 7.57
CA ALA A 297 1.85 -0.31 6.79
C ALA A 297 1.34 1.15 6.72
N GLY A 298 1.22 1.68 5.50
CA GLY A 298 0.79 3.06 5.26
C GLY A 298 1.82 4.13 5.60
N LEU A 299 3.06 3.75 5.95
CA LEU A 299 4.17 4.69 6.20
C LEU A 299 4.79 5.20 4.91
N TYR A 300 4.94 4.30 3.94
CA TYR A 300 5.50 4.55 2.62
C TYR A 300 4.40 4.61 1.58
N ASP A 301 4.64 5.40 0.54
CA ASP A 301 3.60 5.77 -0.41
C ASP A 301 3.41 4.70 -1.49
N SER A 302 2.29 4.79 -2.19
CA SER A 302 1.98 4.02 -3.40
C SER A 302 1.51 5.02 -4.45
N HIS A 303 1.97 4.85 -5.68
CA HIS A 303 1.70 5.81 -6.75
C HIS A 303 1.09 5.11 -7.95
N ILE A 304 0.06 5.72 -8.50
CA ILE A 304 -0.64 5.25 -9.70
C ILE A 304 -0.09 6.04 -10.88
N THR A 305 0.17 5.36 -11.99
CA THR A 305 0.64 5.99 -13.24
C THR A 305 -0.29 7.12 -13.68
N GLU A 306 0.28 8.13 -14.34
CA GLU A 306 -0.48 9.29 -14.86
C GLU A 306 -1.75 8.88 -15.61
N ASP A 307 -2.80 9.68 -15.44
CA ASP A 307 -4.17 9.45 -15.91
C ASP A 307 -4.84 8.16 -15.40
N GLY A 308 -4.20 7.41 -14.49
CA GLY A 308 -4.73 6.16 -13.96
C GLY A 308 -5.85 6.34 -12.94
N VAL A 309 -6.05 7.56 -12.43
CA VAL A 309 -7.13 7.91 -11.50
C VAL A 309 -7.88 9.15 -11.97
N VAL A 310 -9.20 9.09 -11.86
CA VAL A 310 -10.07 10.25 -12.03
C VAL A 310 -10.81 10.52 -10.71
N HIS A 311 -10.76 11.78 -10.27
CA HIS A 311 -11.53 12.26 -9.13
C HIS A 311 -12.94 12.66 -9.58
N THR A 312 -13.95 12.13 -8.90
CA THR A 312 -15.37 12.38 -9.19
C THR A 312 -16.16 12.60 -7.90
N PHE A 313 -17.39 13.11 -8.02
CA PHE A 313 -18.30 13.25 -6.89
C PHE A 313 -19.24 12.03 -6.81
N THR A 314 -19.49 11.57 -5.60
CA THR A 314 -20.44 10.46 -5.34
C THR A 314 -21.83 11.00 -5.04
N ASP A 315 -22.81 10.61 -5.85
CA ASP A 315 -24.23 10.89 -5.59
C ASP A 315 -24.91 9.69 -4.90
N TYR A 316 -24.88 9.71 -3.56
CA TYR A 316 -25.50 8.65 -2.77
C TYR A 316 -27.02 8.56 -2.93
N ALA A 317 -27.72 9.55 -3.51
CA ALA A 317 -29.16 9.46 -3.73
C ALA A 317 -29.54 8.40 -4.78
N HIS A 318 -28.60 8.02 -5.65
CA HIS A 318 -28.80 7.02 -6.68
C HIS A 318 -27.89 5.80 -6.53
N GLU A 319 -27.18 5.68 -5.39
CA GLU A 319 -26.22 4.60 -5.22
C GLU A 319 -26.87 3.25 -4.96
N ARG A 320 -26.52 2.27 -5.78
CA ARG A 320 -27.10 0.91 -5.74
C ARG A 320 -26.86 0.25 -4.40
N LEU A 321 -25.68 0.45 -3.80
CA LEU A 321 -25.35 -0.09 -2.48
C LEU A 321 -26.37 0.31 -1.39
N LEU A 322 -27.01 1.48 -1.53
CA LEU A 322 -27.98 1.99 -0.54
C LEU A 322 -29.43 1.69 -0.91
N TRP A 323 -29.77 1.71 -2.20
CA TRP A 323 -31.17 1.70 -2.65
C TRP A 323 -31.59 0.42 -3.39
N ASP A 324 -30.65 -0.44 -3.79
CA ASP A 324 -30.90 -1.77 -4.36
C ASP A 324 -30.71 -2.83 -3.26
N ALA A 325 -31.79 -3.12 -2.52
CA ALA A 325 -31.76 -4.04 -1.38
C ALA A 325 -31.20 -5.44 -1.71
N PRO A 326 -31.59 -6.10 -2.83
CA PRO A 326 -30.95 -7.34 -3.25
C PRO A 326 -29.44 -7.24 -3.45
N PHE A 327 -28.95 -6.12 -4.01
CA PHE A 327 -27.53 -5.89 -4.20
C PHE A 327 -26.80 -5.65 -2.87
N GLY A 328 -27.35 -4.82 -1.98
CA GLY A 328 -26.80 -4.57 -0.65
C GLY A 328 -26.75 -5.84 0.22
N GLU A 329 -27.79 -6.67 0.19
CA GLU A 329 -27.84 -7.95 0.91
C GLU A 329 -26.82 -8.95 0.38
N ALA A 330 -26.57 -8.97 -0.94
CA ALA A 330 -25.54 -9.83 -1.54
C ALA A 330 -24.13 -9.43 -1.10
N ILE A 331 -23.83 -8.13 -0.97
CA ILE A 331 -22.55 -7.64 -0.44
C ILE A 331 -22.43 -7.92 1.07
N GLY A 332 -23.52 -7.74 1.83
CA GLY A 332 -23.56 -7.98 3.28
C GLY A 332 -23.68 -9.46 3.70
N GLY A 333 -23.72 -10.41 2.75
CA GLY A 333 -23.83 -11.84 3.04
C GLY A 333 -25.19 -12.31 3.60
N GLY A 334 -26.24 -11.48 3.49
CA GLY A 334 -27.56 -11.72 4.08
C GLY A 334 -28.55 -12.52 3.21
N GLY A 335 -28.22 -12.81 1.95
CA GLY A 335 -29.10 -13.54 1.05
C GLY A 335 -28.84 -15.05 1.05
N ALA A 336 -29.89 -15.86 1.13
CA ALA A 336 -29.82 -17.29 0.87
C ALA A 336 -29.10 -17.55 -0.47
N ALA A 337 -27.89 -18.13 -0.40
CA ALA A 337 -27.11 -18.73 -1.48
C ALA A 337 -27.54 -18.30 -2.90
N ARG A 338 -27.33 -17.02 -3.24
CA ARG A 338 -27.46 -16.55 -4.62
C ARG A 338 -26.12 -15.97 -5.06
N PRO A 339 -25.61 -16.38 -6.23
CA PRO A 339 -24.37 -15.82 -6.76
C PRO A 339 -24.55 -14.31 -6.98
N PRO A 340 -23.48 -13.50 -6.78
CA PRO A 340 -23.54 -12.09 -7.09
C PRO A 340 -23.97 -11.88 -8.55
N PRO A 341 -24.71 -10.80 -8.87
CA PRO A 341 -25.09 -10.50 -10.25
C PRO A 341 -23.85 -10.38 -11.13
N ARG A 342 -23.87 -11.03 -12.29
CA ARG A 342 -22.77 -11.00 -13.27
C ARG A 342 -22.52 -9.56 -13.72
N GLY A 343 -21.31 -9.04 -13.49
CA GLY A 343 -20.84 -7.77 -14.07
C GLY A 343 -20.26 -6.74 -13.10
N GLY A 344 -20.30 -6.97 -11.78
CA GLY A 344 -19.61 -6.11 -10.80
C GLY A 344 -18.26 -6.71 -10.38
N SER A 345 -17.19 -5.93 -10.43
CA SER A 345 -15.88 -6.33 -9.88
C SER A 345 -15.74 -5.82 -8.46
N VAL A 346 -15.35 -6.70 -7.53
CA VAL A 346 -15.19 -6.41 -6.11
C VAL A 346 -13.73 -6.69 -5.75
N VAL A 347 -12.99 -5.65 -5.33
CA VAL A 347 -11.55 -5.77 -5.03
C VAL A 347 -11.34 -5.92 -3.54
N LEU A 348 -10.80 -7.08 -3.15
CA LEU A 348 -10.41 -7.37 -1.78
C LEU A 348 -9.06 -6.71 -1.48
N GLN A 349 -9.03 -5.77 -0.53
CA GLN A 349 -7.79 -5.30 0.07
C GLN A 349 -7.75 -5.76 1.53
N PHE A 350 -6.92 -6.76 1.81
CA PHE A 350 -6.70 -7.24 3.17
C PHE A 350 -5.61 -6.40 3.84
N PHE A 351 -5.89 -5.95 5.06
CA PHE A 351 -4.89 -5.44 5.99
C PHE A 351 -4.97 -6.35 7.22
N ASP A 352 -3.82 -6.84 7.69
CA ASP A 352 -3.72 -7.66 8.90
C ASP A 352 -3.84 -6.79 10.16
#